data_AF-A0A6L8B9X7-F1
#
_entry.id   AF-A0A6L8B9X7-F1
#
_cell.length_a   1.000
_cell.length_b   1.000
_cell.length_c   1.000
_cell.angle_alpha   90.00
_cell.angle_beta   90.00
_cell.angle_gamma   90.00
#
_symmetry.space_group_name_H-M   'P 1'
#
loop_
_entity.id
_entity.type
_entity.pdbx_description
1 polymer ?
#
loop_
_entity_poly.entity_id
_entity_poly.type
_entity_poly.pdbx_seq_one_letter_code
_entity_poly.pdbx_strand_id
1 'polypeptide(L)'
;MIRTRLAGAIFRSADANFGLTIRGAAAVRKIGLFIALLLVVLIAAVFAWNNPGSLDVDIAFTRFENVSVPLAFAVAFALGWLAGLLSAGVAILRMAGERRRLRRKLRLAEAEVSSLRSLPLQDAD
;
A
#
# COMPACT_ATOMS: atom_id res chain seq x y z
N MET A 1 -31.06 -29.34 -26.29
CA MET A 1 -31.42 -28.39 -25.19
C MET A 1 -30.64 -28.59 -23.88
N ILE A 2 -29.90 -29.70 -23.69
CA ILE A 2 -29.24 -30.04 -22.40
C ILE A 2 -27.85 -29.38 -22.23
N ARG A 3 -27.09 -29.16 -23.31
CA ARG A 3 -25.72 -28.60 -23.24
C ARG A 3 -25.64 -27.14 -22.75
N THR A 4 -26.66 -26.32 -23.01
CA THR A 4 -26.69 -24.91 -22.57
C THR A 4 -26.87 -24.77 -21.06
N ARG A 5 -27.54 -25.72 -20.40
CA ARG A 5 -27.70 -25.71 -18.93
C ARG A 5 -26.43 -26.14 -18.20
N LEU A 6 -25.67 -27.10 -18.76
CA LEU A 6 -24.38 -27.53 -18.19
C LEU A 6 -23.30 -26.44 -18.28
N ALA A 7 -23.21 -25.75 -19.42
CA ALA A 7 -22.26 -24.65 -19.58
C ALA A 7 -22.54 -23.49 -18.59
N GLY A 8 -23.81 -23.15 -18.37
CA GLY A 8 -24.21 -22.13 -17.40
C GLY A 8 -23.98 -22.51 -15.94
N ALA A 9 -24.05 -23.79 -15.58
CA ALA A 9 -23.77 -24.28 -14.23
C ALA A 9 -22.27 -24.26 -13.91
N ILE A 10 -21.42 -24.64 -14.86
CA ILE A 10 -19.97 -24.61 -14.72
C ILE A 10 -19.48 -23.17 -14.58
N PHE A 11 -19.96 -22.27 -15.44
CA PHE A 11 -19.60 -20.85 -15.38
C PHE A 11 -19.99 -20.22 -14.03
N ARG A 12 -21.23 -20.44 -13.58
CA ARG A 12 -21.72 -19.94 -12.28
C ARG A 12 -20.92 -20.49 -11.08
N SER A 13 -20.44 -21.73 -11.15
CA SER A 13 -19.62 -22.34 -10.10
C SER A 13 -18.19 -21.78 -10.05
N ALA A 14 -17.64 -21.40 -11.20
CA ALA A 14 -16.32 -20.76 -11.31
C ALA A 14 -16.37 -19.33 -10.75
N ASP A 15 -17.42 -18.58 -11.08
CA ASP A 15 -17.63 -17.21 -10.58
C ASP A 15 -17.77 -17.17 -9.04
N ALA A 16 -18.49 -18.16 -8.47
CA ALA A 16 -18.68 -18.28 -7.03
C ALA A 16 -17.37 -18.61 -6.28
N ASN A 17 -16.57 -19.53 -6.81
CA ASN A 17 -15.26 -19.89 -6.23
C ASN A 17 -14.25 -18.75 -6.34
N PHE A 18 -14.27 -18.01 -7.46
CA PHE A 18 -13.40 -16.86 -7.67
C PHE A 18 -13.75 -15.71 -6.71
N GLY A 19 -15.04 -15.43 -6.50
CA GLY A 19 -15.49 -14.47 -5.49
C GLY A 19 -15.11 -14.87 -4.06
N LEU A 20 -15.18 -16.17 -3.74
CA LEU A 20 -14.85 -16.70 -2.41
C LEU A 20 -13.34 -16.59 -2.10
N THR A 21 -12.47 -16.88 -3.06
CA THR A 21 -11.01 -16.80 -2.90
C THR A 21 -10.51 -15.36 -2.74
N ILE A 22 -11.05 -14.41 -3.52
CA ILE A 22 -10.72 -12.97 -3.38
C ILE A 22 -11.17 -12.43 -2.01
N ARG A 23 -12.39 -12.79 -1.57
CA ARG A 23 -12.91 -12.40 -0.24
C ARG A 23 -12.09 -13.04 0.89
N GLY A 24 -11.71 -14.31 0.73
CA GLY A 24 -10.87 -15.02 1.69
C GLY A 24 -9.49 -14.39 1.86
N ALA A 25 -8.80 -14.06 0.76
CA ALA A 25 -7.49 -13.41 0.80
C ALA A 25 -7.54 -12.02 1.47
N ALA A 26 -8.59 -11.25 1.20
CA ALA A 26 -8.81 -9.96 1.86
C ALA A 26 -9.10 -10.12 3.35
N ALA A 27 -9.87 -11.14 3.75
CA ALA A 27 -10.14 -11.44 5.16
C ALA A 27 -8.88 -11.87 5.91
N VAL A 28 -8.06 -12.76 5.34
CA VAL A 28 -6.78 -13.19 5.94
C VAL A 28 -5.84 -12.00 6.16
N ARG A 29 -5.75 -11.09 5.18
CA ARG A 29 -4.95 -9.85 5.33
C ARG A 29 -5.47 -8.96 6.46
N LYS A 30 -6.79 -8.80 6.58
CA LYS A 30 -7.40 -8.00 7.65
C LYS A 30 -7.17 -8.62 9.03
N ILE A 31 -7.33 -9.93 9.14
CA ILE A 31 -7.09 -10.68 10.39
C ILE A 31 -5.62 -10.59 10.80
N GLY A 32 -4.70 -10.79 9.85
CA GLY A 32 -3.27 -10.63 10.11
C GLY A 32 -2.91 -9.23 10.58
N LEU A 33 -3.47 -8.19 9.96
CA LEU A 33 -3.30 -6.80 10.40
C LEU A 33 -3.86 -6.58 11.81
N PHE A 34 -5.04 -7.11 12.10
CA PHE A 34 -5.64 -6.99 13.43
C PHE A 34 -4.79 -7.67 14.51
N ILE A 35 -4.30 -8.89 14.25
CA ILE A 35 -3.41 -9.61 15.16
C ILE A 35 -2.10 -8.83 15.38
N ALA A 36 -1.51 -8.28 14.31
CA ALA A 36 -0.30 -7.47 14.42
C ALA A 36 -0.53 -6.21 15.28
N LEU A 37 -1.64 -5.50 15.08
CA LEU A 37 -2.01 -4.33 15.89
C LEU A 37 -2.22 -4.71 17.36
N LEU A 38 -2.94 -5.81 17.61
CA LEU A 38 -3.15 -6.32 18.96
C LEU A 38 -1.82 -6.64 19.66
N LEU A 39 -0.90 -7.28 18.94
CA LEU A 39 0.43 -7.63 19.45
C LEU A 39 1.26 -6.38 19.78
N VAL A 40 1.22 -5.34 18.93
CA VAL A 40 1.87 -4.06 19.20
C VAL A 40 1.29 -3.40 20.46
N VAL A 41 -0.03 -3.38 20.61
CA VAL A 41 -0.68 -2.83 21.81
C VAL A 41 -0.29 -3.60 23.06
N LEU A 42 -0.23 -4.94 22.98
CA LEU A 42 0.16 -5.78 24.11
C LEU A 42 1.62 -5.55 24.52
N ILE A 43 2.53 -5.45 23.55
CA ILE A 43 3.93 -5.09 23.80
C ILE A 43 4.02 -3.70 24.45
N ALA A 44 3.30 -2.71 23.94
CA ALA A 44 3.29 -1.36 24.50
C ALA A 44 2.75 -1.35 25.94
N ALA A 45 1.71 -2.13 26.24
CA ALA A 45 1.15 -2.26 27.59
C ALA A 45 2.14 -2.92 28.55
N VAL A 46 2.80 -4.02 28.13
CA VAL A 46 3.84 -4.68 28.92
C VAL A 46 5.02 -3.75 29.16
N PHE A 47 5.43 -2.98 28.14
CA PHE A 47 6.47 -1.97 28.27
C PHE A 47 6.09 -0.90 29.29
N ALA A 48 4.87 -0.36 29.21
CA ALA A 48 4.37 0.65 30.13
C ALA A 48 4.32 0.14 31.58
N TRP A 49 3.83 -1.09 31.77
CA TRP A 49 3.76 -1.72 33.09
C TRP A 49 5.14 -1.91 33.73
N ASN A 50 6.13 -2.31 32.94
CA ASN A 50 7.50 -2.55 33.44
C ASN A 50 8.34 -1.26 33.55
N ASN A 51 7.88 -0.14 32.99
CA ASN A 51 8.59 1.13 32.99
C ASN A 51 7.71 2.26 33.54
N PRO A 52 7.31 2.22 34.82
CA PRO A 52 6.48 3.27 35.44
C PRO A 52 7.24 4.59 35.69
N GLY A 53 8.54 4.63 35.41
CA GLY A 53 9.39 5.79 35.67
C GLY A 53 9.00 7.03 34.85
N SER A 54 9.41 8.17 35.36
CA SER A 54 9.41 9.45 34.67
C SER A 54 10.84 9.91 34.39
N LEU A 55 11.02 10.67 33.31
CA LEU A 55 12.30 11.21 32.89
C LEU A 55 12.13 12.66 32.45
N ASP A 56 13.16 13.45 32.70
CA ASP A 56 13.25 14.84 32.24
C ASP A 56 13.85 14.85 30.84
N VAL A 57 13.15 15.47 29.89
CA VAL A 57 13.56 15.55 28.49
C VAL A 57 13.92 16.99 28.17
N ASP A 58 15.19 17.25 27.91
CA ASP A 58 15.65 18.52 27.35
C ASP A 58 15.77 18.39 25.83
N ILE A 59 14.94 19.12 25.09
CA ILE A 59 14.96 19.14 23.62
C ILE A 59 15.71 20.36 23.06
N ALA A 60 16.71 20.86 23.79
CA ALA A 60 17.55 22.03 23.51
C ALA A 60 16.82 23.39 23.51
N PHE A 61 15.53 23.43 23.18
CA PHE A 61 14.70 24.65 23.19
C PHE A 61 13.78 24.72 24.41
N THR A 62 13.42 23.58 24.99
CA THR A 62 12.54 23.49 26.16
C THR A 62 12.80 22.19 26.91
N ARG A 63 12.54 22.22 28.22
CA ARG A 63 12.68 21.08 29.12
C ARG A 63 11.30 20.63 29.57
N PHE A 64 10.99 19.37 29.33
CA PHE A 64 9.80 18.73 29.85
C PHE A 64 10.18 17.91 31.07
N GLU A 65 9.62 18.26 32.22
CA GLU A 65 9.85 17.56 33.47
C GLU A 65 8.81 16.44 33.66
N ASN A 66 9.22 15.37 34.34
CA ASN A 66 8.33 14.27 34.74
C ASN A 66 7.56 13.59 33.58
N VAL A 67 8.14 13.54 32.39
CA VAL A 67 7.52 12.84 31.25
C VAL A 67 7.60 11.34 31.50
N SER A 68 6.48 10.63 31.39
CA SER A 68 6.50 9.17 31.55
C SER A 68 7.31 8.51 30.42
N VAL A 69 8.16 7.55 30.76
CA VAL A 69 8.98 6.81 29.77
C VAL A 69 8.11 6.24 28.64
N PRO A 70 6.94 5.60 28.93
CA PRO A 70 6.10 5.03 27.88
C PRO A 70 5.56 6.09 26.92
N LEU A 71 5.24 7.29 27.43
CA LEU A 71 4.75 8.38 26.60
C LEU A 71 5.85 8.93 25.69
N ALA A 72 7.06 9.12 26.21
CA ALA A 72 8.19 9.60 25.42
C ALA A 72 8.48 8.65 24.23
N PHE A 73 8.50 7.34 24.49
CA PHE A 73 8.67 6.34 23.44
C PHE A 73 7.49 6.30 22.46
N ALA A 74 6.25 6.41 22.96
CA ALA A 74 5.06 6.45 22.10
C ALA A 74 5.08 7.65 21.14
N VAL A 75 5.47 8.83 21.63
CA VAL A 75 5.60 10.04 20.80
C VAL A 75 6.71 9.87 19.77
N ALA A 76 7.90 9.40 20.17
CA ALA A 76 9.00 9.15 19.24
C ALA A 76 8.61 8.14 18.15
N PHE A 77 7.93 7.05 18.54
CA PHE A 77 7.41 6.06 17.60
C PHE A 77 6.37 6.66 16.65
N ALA A 78 5.42 7.45 17.16
CA ALA A 78 4.40 8.11 16.35
C ALA A 78 5.01 9.07 15.32
N LEU A 79 6.03 9.84 15.71
CA LEU A 79 6.77 10.73 14.81
C LEU A 79 7.51 9.94 13.73
N GLY A 80 8.21 8.86 14.10
CA GLY A 80 8.89 7.98 13.14
C GLY A 80 7.91 7.32 12.17
N TRP A 81 6.76 6.86 12.66
CA TRP A 81 5.71 6.27 11.83
C TRP A 81 5.11 7.28 10.85
N LEU A 82 4.83 8.50 11.31
CA LEU A 82 4.33 9.58 10.45
C LEU A 82 5.34 9.94 9.36
N ALA A 83 6.62 10.10 9.73
CA ALA A 83 7.70 10.36 8.77
C ALA A 83 7.83 9.23 7.73
N GLY A 84 7.75 7.96 8.17
CA GLY A 84 7.74 6.81 7.28
C GLY A 84 6.55 6.80 6.31
N LEU A 85 5.35 7.12 6.80
CA LEU A 85 4.14 7.20 5.99
C LEU A 85 4.21 8.33 4.95
N LEU A 86 4.72 9.50 5.35
CA LEU A 86 4.97 10.61 4.45
C LEU A 86 5.98 10.24 3.35
N SER A 87 7.10 9.62 3.74
CA SER A 87 8.13 9.16 2.80
C SER A 87 7.57 8.17 1.77
N ALA A 88 6.84 7.14 2.24
CA ALA A 88 6.18 6.18 1.37
C ALA A 88 5.14 6.84 0.46
N GLY A 89 4.35 7.79 0.99
CA GLY A 89 3.37 8.55 0.21
C GLY A 89 4.03 9.33 -0.93
N VAL A 90 5.13 10.04 -0.66
CA VAL A 90 5.90 10.73 -1.70
C VAL A 90 6.43 9.76 -2.75
N ALA A 91 6.97 8.60 -2.34
CA ALA A 91 7.45 7.59 -3.27
C ALA A 91 6.32 7.07 -4.20
N ILE A 92 5.15 6.77 -3.63
CA ILE A 92 3.98 6.31 -4.41
C ILE A 92 3.52 7.38 -5.39
N LEU A 93 3.47 8.66 -4.98
CA LEU A 93 3.09 9.76 -5.88
C LEU A 93 4.08 9.91 -7.04
N ARG A 94 5.39 9.78 -6.77
CA ARG A 94 6.43 9.78 -7.81
C ARG A 94 6.24 8.63 -8.79
N MET A 95 6.07 7.40 -8.29
CA MET A 95 5.83 6.21 -9.11
C MET A 95 4.56 6.35 -9.96
N ALA A 96 3.48 6.91 -9.39
CA ALA A 96 2.24 7.17 -10.13
C ALA A 96 2.43 8.20 -11.25
N GLY A 97 3.23 9.24 -11.01
CA GLY A 97 3.61 10.23 -12.02
C GLY A 97 4.45 9.62 -13.14
N GLU A 98 5.47 8.84 -12.81
CA GLU A 98 6.31 8.13 -13.77
C GLU A 98 5.50 7.16 -14.62
N ARG A 99 4.59 6.40 -14.01
CA ARG A 99 3.68 5.49 -14.74
C ARG A 99 2.84 6.24 -15.76
N ARG A 100 2.31 7.42 -15.42
CA ARG A 100 1.55 8.27 -16.36
C ARG A 100 2.44 8.79 -17.49
N ARG A 101 3.66 9.25 -17.18
CA ARG A 101 4.64 9.74 -18.15
C ARG A 101 5.07 8.65 -19.13
N LEU A 102 5.39 7.45 -18.64
CA LEU A 102 5.78 6.30 -19.45
C LEU A 102 4.65 5.88 -20.41
N ARG A 103 3.40 5.84 -19.94
CA ARG A 103 2.24 5.56 -20.81
C ARG A 103 2.03 6.61 -21.90
N ARG A 104 2.29 7.89 -21.62
CA ARG A 104 2.24 8.94 -22.65
C ARG A 104 3.36 8.76 -23.69
N LYS A 105 4.59 8.49 -23.24
CA LYS A 105 5.72 8.22 -24.14
C LYS A 105 5.47 7.02 -25.05
N LEU A 106 4.92 5.93 -24.50
CA LEU A 106 4.55 4.75 -25.27
C LEU A 106 3.57 5.11 -26.40
N ARG A 107 2.48 5.82 -26.07
CA ARG A 107 1.47 6.22 -27.06
C ARG A 107 2.02 7.12 -28.16
N LEU A 108 2.92 8.05 -27.82
CA LEU A 108 3.56 8.92 -28.80
C LEU A 108 4.46 8.14 -29.74
N ALA A 109 5.30 7.25 -29.20
CA ALA A 109 6.16 6.39 -30.01
C ALA A 109 5.35 5.45 -30.93
N GLU A 110 4.25 4.88 -30.43
CA GLU A 110 3.33 4.07 -31.25
C GLU A 110 2.69 4.89 -32.38
N ALA A 111 2.30 6.14 -32.11
CA ALA A 111 1.74 7.03 -33.12
C ALA A 111 2.77 7.44 -34.18
N GLU A 112 4.02 7.71 -33.80
CA GLU A 112 5.12 8.02 -34.72
C GLU A 112 5.41 6.85 -35.65
N VAL A 113 5.53 5.62 -35.12
CA VAL A 113 5.74 4.42 -35.94
C VAL A 113 4.56 4.17 -36.88
N SER A 114 3.32 4.36 -36.41
CA SER A 114 2.14 4.24 -37.27
C SER A 114 2.13 5.27 -38.40
N SER A 115 2.51 6.52 -38.11
CA SER A 115 2.60 7.58 -39.11
C SER A 115 3.65 7.26 -40.18
N LEU A 116 4.83 6.80 -39.75
CA LEU A 116 5.91 6.40 -40.66
C LEU A 116 5.51 5.21 -41.53
N ARG A 117 4.77 4.25 -40.98
CA ARG A 117 4.29 3.08 -41.72
C ARG A 117 3.14 3.40 -42.69
N SER A 118 2.39 4.47 -42.44
CA SER A 118 1.32 4.95 -43.33
C SER A 118 1.80 5.84 -44.47
N LEU A 119 3.09 6.23 -44.46
CA LEU A 119 3.69 6.86 -45.63
C LEU A 119 3.74 5.82 -46.76
N PRO A 120 3.21 6.12 -47.96
CA PRO A 120 3.35 5.21 -49.10
C PRO A 120 4.84 5.03 -49.39
N LEU A 121 5.24 3.83 -49.83
CA LEU A 121 6.60 3.52 -50.29
C LEU A 121 6.92 4.25 -51.62
N GLN A 122 6.73 5.56 -51.67
CA GLN A 122 6.57 6.32 -52.91
C GLN A 122 7.86 6.88 -53.50
N ASP A 123 9.01 6.64 -52.86
CA ASP A 123 10.32 7.08 -53.36
C ASP A 123 11.27 5.90 -53.66
N ALA A 124 10.72 4.71 -53.91
CA ALA A 124 11.48 3.57 -54.42
C ALA A 124 11.09 3.25 -55.86
N ASP A 125 11.14 4.26 -56.73
CA ASP A 125 11.27 4.17 -58.19
C ASP A 125 12.15 5.34 -58.70
#